data_AF-A0A7S0WJD8-F1
#
_entry.id   AF-A0A7S0WJD8-F1
#
_cell.length_a   1.000
_cell.length_b   1.000
_cell.length_c   1.000
_cell.angle_alpha   90.00
_cell.angle_beta   90.00
_cell.angle_gamma   90.00
#
_symmetry.space_group_name_H-M   'P 1'
#
loop_
_entity.id
_entity.type
_entity.pdbx_description
1 polymer ?
#
loop_
_entity_poly.entity_id
_entity_poly.type
_entity_poly.pdbx_seq_one_letter_code
_entity_poly.pdbx_strand_id
1 'polypeptide(L)'
;MQDGARQEGTRHFCLLLLAALCRLNVENMRRLRHEGGVAVLLGQLARCRAMDPALPSPYTVAMLDALWACVVPDRKNAARFLVEEGLEGLLELLEGGNRGHRAVVLSVLCDLLQNPRAHPFFHEWRSARDKQTAAHLLLTLWAEEEAARGMTVDGLLTNMTHPLSGTGKRTQWVPQETILYGGLLDATSGGRSGSANGAAADSRGGAVAAMLGASAGEPLLSKLYGCFRLLGFGSFAYLAPPDTARLALVEKYVKFKQGEVWHAIREEFEATGMRPTAADRERLASGIELGEHLARAVRDTQASILQRDLAAQAAREAAFFEDMRAQRALEKEARFYQ
;
A
#
# COMPACT_ATOMS: atom_id res chain seq x y z
N MET A 1 -14.31 -26.77 -20.32
CA MET A 1 -13.19 -25.82 -20.24
C MET A 1 -13.30 -24.67 -21.24
N GLN A 2 -13.60 -24.91 -22.53
CA GLN A 2 -13.74 -23.84 -23.54
C GLN A 2 -14.86 -22.82 -23.25
N ASP A 3 -16.00 -23.24 -22.71
CA ASP A 3 -17.10 -22.32 -22.33
C ASP A 3 -16.76 -21.43 -21.13
N GLY A 4 -15.96 -21.92 -20.19
CA GLY A 4 -15.52 -21.13 -19.02
C GLY A 4 -14.63 -19.96 -19.44
N ALA A 5 -13.65 -20.22 -20.31
CA ALA A 5 -12.75 -19.20 -20.83
C ALA A 5 -13.49 -18.15 -21.70
N ARG A 6 -14.46 -18.58 -22.52
CA ARG A 6 -15.31 -17.67 -23.30
C ARG A 6 -16.16 -16.77 -22.40
N GLN A 7 -16.76 -17.33 -21.35
CA GLN A 7 -17.54 -16.54 -20.39
C GLN A 7 -16.68 -15.52 -19.63
N GLU A 8 -15.44 -15.88 -19.28
CA GLU A 8 -14.50 -14.97 -18.63
C GLU A 8 -14.09 -13.81 -19.55
N GLY A 9 -13.82 -14.10 -20.82
CA GLY A 9 -13.58 -13.07 -21.84
C GLY A 9 -14.76 -12.10 -21.98
N THR A 10 -15.99 -12.62 -22.07
CA THR A 10 -17.19 -11.77 -22.12
C THR A 10 -17.33 -10.89 -20.87
N ARG A 11 -17.14 -11.47 -19.68
CA ARG A 11 -17.21 -10.70 -18.42
C ARG A 11 -16.15 -9.60 -18.37
N HIS A 12 -14.92 -9.89 -18.82
CA HIS A 12 -13.85 -8.91 -18.92
C HIS A 12 -14.27 -7.71 -19.78
N PHE A 13 -14.78 -7.94 -20.99
CA PHE A 13 -15.25 -6.86 -21.86
C PHE A 13 -16.45 -6.10 -21.27
N CYS A 14 -17.39 -6.80 -20.64
CA CYS A 14 -18.52 -6.16 -19.97
C CYS A 14 -18.06 -5.22 -18.85
N LEU A 15 -17.05 -5.59 -18.07
CA LEU A 15 -16.48 -4.73 -17.02
C LEU A 15 -15.82 -3.48 -17.59
N LEU A 16 -15.05 -3.62 -18.67
CA LEU A 16 -14.44 -2.48 -19.36
C LEU A 16 -15.49 -1.52 -19.92
N LEU A 17 -16.53 -2.04 -20.56
CA LEU A 17 -17.65 -1.25 -21.06
C LEU A 17 -18.39 -0.54 -19.93
N LEU A 18 -18.66 -1.25 -18.83
CA LEU A 18 -19.32 -0.70 -17.66
C LEU A 18 -18.51 0.46 -17.06
N ALA A 19 -17.20 0.28 -16.93
CA ALA A 19 -16.29 1.31 -16.45
C ALA A 19 -16.32 2.54 -17.37
N ALA A 20 -16.24 2.35 -18.69
CA ALA A 20 -16.29 3.43 -19.67
C ALA A 20 -17.63 4.20 -19.60
N LEU A 21 -18.76 3.49 -19.50
CA LEU A 21 -20.10 4.09 -19.43
C LEU A 21 -20.33 4.90 -18.15
N CYS A 22 -19.73 4.49 -17.02
CA CYS A 22 -19.92 5.17 -15.74
C CYS A 22 -18.92 6.31 -15.49
N ARG A 23 -17.73 6.26 -16.10
CA ARG A 23 -16.57 7.13 -15.81
C ARG A 23 -16.88 8.63 -15.71
N LEU A 24 -17.81 9.13 -16.53
CA LEU A 24 -18.19 10.54 -16.59
C LEU A 24 -19.72 10.75 -16.56
N ASN A 25 -20.50 9.72 -16.20
CA ASN A 25 -21.95 9.81 -16.23
C ASN A 25 -22.60 9.34 -14.92
N VAL A 26 -23.03 10.31 -14.12
CA VAL A 26 -23.69 10.10 -12.83
C VAL A 26 -25.03 9.38 -12.96
N GLU A 27 -25.74 9.56 -14.08
CA GLU A 27 -27.01 8.89 -14.31
C GLU A 27 -26.80 7.39 -14.57
N ASN A 28 -25.73 7.03 -15.29
CA ASN A 28 -25.38 5.61 -15.47
C ASN A 28 -24.99 4.94 -14.15
N MET A 29 -24.24 5.63 -13.29
CA MET A 29 -23.92 5.13 -11.94
C MET A 29 -25.16 4.96 -11.07
N ARG A 30 -26.15 5.86 -11.21
CA ARG A 30 -27.45 5.75 -10.55
C ARG A 30 -28.24 4.55 -11.05
N ARG A 31 -28.36 4.37 -12.36
CA ARG A 31 -29.04 3.22 -12.98
C ARG A 31 -28.41 1.91 -12.55
N LEU A 32 -27.07 1.83 -12.59
CA LEU A 32 -26.31 0.68 -12.11
C LEU A 32 -26.69 0.30 -10.69
N ARG A 33 -26.87 1.27 -9.78
CA ARG A 33 -27.31 1.00 -8.42
C ARG A 33 -28.72 0.42 -8.35
N HIS A 34 -29.66 1.00 -9.09
CA HIS A 34 -31.06 0.57 -9.08
C HIS A 34 -31.24 -0.84 -9.65
N GLU A 35 -30.44 -1.20 -10.63
CA GLU A 35 -30.42 -2.55 -11.24
C GLU A 35 -29.57 -3.57 -10.43
N GLY A 36 -29.16 -3.25 -9.20
CA GLY A 36 -28.37 -4.16 -8.36
C GLY A 36 -26.92 -4.38 -8.84
N GLY A 37 -26.41 -3.51 -9.72
CA GLY A 37 -25.07 -3.64 -10.30
C GLY A 37 -23.93 -3.59 -9.30
N VAL A 38 -24.10 -2.95 -8.13
CA VAL A 38 -23.09 -3.00 -7.05
C VAL A 38 -22.92 -4.43 -6.53
N ALA A 39 -24.02 -5.17 -6.33
CA ALA A 39 -23.97 -6.57 -5.91
C ALA A 39 -23.34 -7.47 -6.99
N VAL A 40 -23.59 -7.17 -8.27
CA VAL A 40 -22.92 -7.87 -9.38
C VAL A 40 -21.41 -7.65 -9.37
N LEU A 41 -20.98 -6.40 -9.15
CA LEU A 41 -19.56 -6.03 -9.02
C LEU A 41 -18.91 -6.74 -7.82
N LEU A 42 -19.60 -6.88 -6.69
CA LEU A 42 -19.14 -7.66 -5.54
C LEU A 42 -18.99 -9.15 -5.88
N GLY A 43 -19.96 -9.71 -6.62
CA GLY A 43 -19.86 -11.09 -7.12
C GLY A 43 -18.67 -11.30 -8.07
N GLN A 44 -18.31 -10.29 -8.86
CA GLN A 44 -17.10 -10.33 -9.69
C GLN A 44 -15.82 -10.18 -8.85
N LEU A 45 -15.82 -9.33 -7.82
CA LEU A 45 -14.71 -9.20 -6.87
C LEU A 45 -14.43 -10.52 -6.12
N ALA A 46 -15.48 -11.22 -5.69
CA ALA A 46 -15.38 -12.54 -5.09
C ALA A 46 -14.76 -13.57 -6.05
N ARG A 47 -15.09 -13.49 -7.36
CA ARG A 47 -14.44 -14.32 -8.38
C ARG A 47 -12.96 -13.98 -8.51
N CYS A 48 -12.59 -12.71 -8.51
CA CYS A 48 -11.18 -12.30 -8.57
C CYS A 48 -10.36 -12.88 -7.41
N ARG A 49 -10.95 -12.96 -6.21
CA ARG A 49 -10.32 -13.57 -5.02
C ARG A 49 -10.12 -15.08 -5.14
N ALA A 50 -10.95 -15.76 -5.94
CA ALA A 50 -10.85 -17.20 -6.16
C ALA A 50 -9.89 -17.59 -7.30
N MET A 51 -9.31 -16.60 -8.00
CA MET A 51 -8.34 -16.88 -9.06
C MET A 51 -6.97 -17.22 -8.50
N ASP A 52 -6.14 -17.87 -9.32
CA ASP A 52 -4.78 -18.24 -8.95
C ASP A 52 -3.94 -16.98 -8.64
N PRO A 53 -3.47 -16.80 -7.39
CA PRO A 53 -2.66 -15.65 -7.02
C PRO A 53 -1.27 -15.66 -7.66
N ALA A 54 -0.80 -16.79 -8.21
CA ALA A 54 0.48 -16.85 -8.89
C ALA A 54 0.47 -16.14 -10.26
N LEU A 55 -0.71 -15.90 -10.84
CA LEU A 55 -0.83 -15.34 -12.18
C LEU A 55 -1.54 -13.98 -12.16
N PRO A 56 -0.96 -12.94 -12.79
CA PRO A 56 -1.64 -11.67 -12.95
C PRO A 56 -2.82 -11.85 -13.92
N SER A 57 -3.97 -11.28 -13.57
CA SER A 57 -5.21 -11.46 -14.35
C SER A 57 -5.72 -10.11 -14.89
N PRO A 58 -5.83 -9.94 -16.21
CA PRO A 58 -6.38 -8.72 -16.79
C PRO A 58 -7.86 -8.53 -16.41
N TYR A 59 -8.55 -9.61 -16.07
CA TYR A 59 -9.90 -9.57 -15.52
C TYR A 59 -9.94 -8.89 -14.15
N THR A 60 -8.99 -9.17 -13.23
CA THR A 60 -8.90 -8.45 -11.95
C THR A 60 -8.69 -6.96 -12.16
N VAL A 61 -7.81 -6.58 -13.10
CA VAL A 61 -7.55 -5.17 -13.39
C VAL A 61 -8.80 -4.48 -13.93
N ALA A 62 -9.50 -5.08 -14.90
CA ALA A 62 -10.76 -4.55 -15.43
C ALA A 62 -11.84 -4.44 -14.34
N MET A 63 -11.88 -5.41 -13.42
CA MET A 63 -12.80 -5.38 -12.28
C MET A 63 -12.49 -4.22 -11.33
N LEU A 64 -11.22 -4.00 -10.99
CA LEU A 64 -10.80 -2.89 -10.14
C LEU A 64 -11.06 -1.53 -10.82
N ASP A 65 -10.83 -1.41 -12.13
CA ASP A 65 -11.19 -0.21 -12.91
C ASP A 65 -12.71 0.03 -12.91
N ALA A 66 -13.51 -1.03 -13.02
CA ALA A 66 -14.97 -0.92 -12.90
C ALA A 66 -15.41 -0.45 -11.51
N LEU A 67 -14.83 -0.97 -10.42
CA LEU A 67 -15.10 -0.44 -9.07
C LEU A 67 -14.73 1.05 -8.99
N TRP A 68 -13.56 1.41 -9.52
CA TRP A 68 -13.06 2.77 -9.46
C TRP A 68 -13.92 3.75 -10.27
N ALA A 69 -14.47 3.32 -11.41
CA ALA A 69 -15.33 4.15 -12.24
C ALA A 69 -16.80 4.18 -11.77
N CYS A 70 -17.32 3.09 -11.19
CA CYS A 70 -18.75 2.94 -10.90
C CYS A 70 -19.12 3.17 -9.43
N VAL A 71 -18.22 2.81 -8.50
CA VAL A 71 -18.52 2.75 -7.07
C VAL A 71 -17.90 3.92 -6.32
N VAL A 72 -16.60 4.12 -6.48
CA VAL A 72 -15.82 5.13 -5.74
C VAL A 72 -16.35 6.56 -5.89
N PRO A 73 -16.65 7.07 -7.11
CA PRO A 73 -17.09 8.46 -7.28
C PRO A 73 -18.52 8.74 -6.79
N ASP A 74 -19.42 7.75 -6.75
CA ASP A 74 -20.80 7.94 -6.29
C ASP A 74 -20.98 7.51 -4.84
N ARG A 75 -21.29 8.48 -3.96
CA ARG A 75 -21.42 8.25 -2.51
C ARG A 75 -22.48 7.20 -2.15
N LYS A 76 -23.54 7.06 -2.95
CA LYS A 76 -24.61 6.06 -2.70
C LYS A 76 -24.14 4.66 -3.09
N ASN A 77 -23.42 4.53 -4.20
CA ASN A 77 -22.81 3.27 -4.61
C ASN A 77 -21.73 2.84 -3.62
N ALA A 78 -20.83 3.75 -3.24
CA ALA A 78 -19.82 3.48 -2.21
C ALA A 78 -20.46 3.04 -0.88
N ALA A 79 -21.52 3.72 -0.42
CA ALA A 79 -22.23 3.31 0.78
C ALA A 79 -22.83 1.89 0.67
N ARG A 80 -23.46 1.56 -0.47
CA ARG A 80 -23.99 0.21 -0.71
C ARG A 80 -22.88 -0.84 -0.72
N PHE A 81 -21.77 -0.53 -1.38
CA PHE A 81 -20.60 -1.40 -1.44
C PHE A 81 -19.98 -1.66 -0.07
N LEU A 82 -19.92 -0.65 0.81
CA LEU A 82 -19.44 -0.81 2.19
C LEU A 82 -20.36 -1.70 3.03
N VAL A 83 -21.68 -1.52 2.91
CA VAL A 83 -22.67 -2.32 3.65
C VAL A 83 -22.67 -3.79 3.20
N GLU A 84 -22.38 -4.04 1.93
CA GLU A 84 -22.30 -5.40 1.36
C GLU A 84 -20.86 -5.96 1.38
N GLU A 85 -20.08 -5.66 2.44
CA GLU A 85 -18.75 -6.25 2.70
C GLU A 85 -17.70 -6.01 1.59
N GLY A 86 -17.88 -4.98 0.75
CA GLY A 86 -16.98 -4.72 -0.37
C GLY A 86 -15.57 -4.30 0.03
N LEU A 87 -15.43 -3.58 1.15
CA LEU A 87 -14.12 -3.19 1.68
C LEU A 87 -13.34 -4.41 2.19
N GLU A 88 -14.02 -5.34 2.85
CA GLU A 88 -13.45 -6.64 3.23
C GLU A 88 -13.01 -7.42 1.99
N GLY A 89 -13.83 -7.45 0.93
CA GLY A 89 -13.45 -8.05 -0.34
C GLY A 89 -12.17 -7.48 -0.95
N LEU A 90 -11.93 -6.17 -0.83
CA LEU A 90 -10.69 -5.53 -1.28
C LEU A 90 -9.50 -5.88 -0.39
N LEU A 91 -9.67 -5.92 0.93
CA LEU A 91 -8.61 -6.29 1.88
C LEU A 91 -8.19 -7.75 1.70
N GLU A 92 -9.14 -8.65 1.49
CA GLU A 92 -8.84 -10.05 1.22
C GLU A 92 -8.15 -10.26 -0.14
N LEU A 93 -8.54 -9.49 -1.16
CA LEU A 93 -7.83 -9.49 -2.44
C LEU A 93 -6.40 -8.94 -2.28
N LEU A 94 -6.20 -7.95 -1.40
CA LEU A 94 -4.89 -7.38 -1.10
C LEU A 94 -3.98 -8.38 -0.36
N GLU A 95 -4.56 -9.13 0.59
CA GLU A 95 -3.86 -10.14 1.40
C GLU A 95 -3.51 -11.39 0.59
N GLY A 96 -4.48 -11.93 -0.15
CA GLY A 96 -4.38 -13.24 -0.78
C GLY A 96 -4.17 -13.24 -2.30
N GLY A 97 -4.30 -12.09 -2.96
CA GLY A 97 -4.22 -11.99 -4.42
C GLY A 97 -2.80 -11.85 -4.97
N ASN A 98 -2.69 -11.82 -6.30
CA ASN A 98 -1.42 -11.61 -6.99
C ASN A 98 -0.78 -10.26 -6.60
N ARG A 99 0.54 -10.27 -6.36
CA ARG A 99 1.32 -9.11 -5.90
C ARG A 99 1.25 -7.94 -6.88
N GLY A 100 1.17 -8.21 -8.19
CA GLY A 100 1.05 -7.21 -9.23
C GLY A 100 -0.24 -6.38 -9.16
N HIS A 101 -1.30 -6.88 -8.53
CA HIS A 101 -2.54 -6.13 -8.36
C HIS A 101 -2.54 -5.20 -7.14
N ARG A 102 -1.61 -5.38 -6.18
CA ARG A 102 -1.64 -4.68 -4.88
C ARG A 102 -1.66 -3.16 -5.01
N ALA A 103 -0.90 -2.58 -5.96
CA ALA A 103 -0.88 -1.14 -6.18
C ALA A 103 -2.23 -0.58 -6.65
N VAL A 104 -2.94 -1.33 -7.51
CA VAL A 104 -4.27 -0.95 -8.01
C VAL A 104 -5.31 -1.12 -6.90
N VAL A 105 -5.27 -2.23 -6.16
CA VAL A 105 -6.15 -2.48 -5.01
C VAL A 105 -6.01 -1.39 -3.96
N LEU A 106 -4.77 -1.03 -3.59
CA LEU A 106 -4.50 0.07 -2.65
C LEU A 106 -4.95 1.42 -3.18
N SER A 107 -4.93 1.64 -4.50
CA SER A 107 -5.46 2.88 -5.09
C SER A 107 -6.97 2.98 -4.92
N VAL A 108 -7.71 1.91 -5.21
CA VAL A 108 -9.16 1.85 -4.98
C VAL A 108 -9.48 1.99 -3.50
N LEU A 109 -8.73 1.29 -2.63
CA LEU A 109 -8.89 1.35 -1.18
C LEU A 109 -8.64 2.78 -0.65
N CYS A 110 -7.55 3.43 -1.07
CA CYS A 110 -7.21 4.79 -0.65
C CYS A 110 -8.33 5.76 -1.04
N ASP A 111 -8.90 5.65 -2.23
CA ASP A 111 -9.99 6.54 -2.65
C ASP A 111 -11.32 6.25 -1.92
N LEU A 112 -11.60 4.99 -1.58
CA LEU A 112 -12.71 4.65 -0.70
C LEU A 112 -12.53 5.21 0.72
N LEU A 113 -11.31 5.17 1.25
CA LEU A 113 -10.96 5.71 2.57
C LEU A 113 -11.02 7.24 2.65
N GLN A 114 -11.13 7.95 1.52
CA GLN A 114 -11.46 9.39 1.54
C GLN A 114 -12.86 9.65 2.11
N ASN A 115 -13.75 8.64 2.06
CA ASN A 115 -15.03 8.68 2.75
C ASN A 115 -14.86 8.21 4.20
N PRO A 116 -15.06 9.07 5.22
CA PRO A 116 -14.91 8.68 6.63
C PRO A 116 -15.84 7.54 7.06
N ARG A 117 -16.96 7.31 6.33
CA ARG A 117 -17.85 6.18 6.60
C ARG A 117 -17.20 4.82 6.32
N ALA A 118 -16.10 4.77 5.57
CA ALA A 118 -15.35 3.54 5.32
C ALA A 118 -14.40 3.18 6.48
N HIS A 119 -14.06 4.14 7.35
CA HIS A 119 -13.06 3.93 8.42
C HIS A 119 -13.48 2.87 9.45
N PRO A 120 -14.73 2.82 9.95
CA PRO A 120 -15.16 1.77 10.87
C PRO A 120 -14.99 0.36 10.27
N PHE A 121 -15.41 0.15 9.02
CA PHE A 121 -15.24 -1.13 8.31
C PHE A 121 -13.77 -1.54 8.20
N PHE A 122 -12.86 -0.58 7.99
CA PHE A 122 -11.42 -0.85 7.97
C PHE A 122 -10.90 -1.28 9.35
N HIS A 123 -11.30 -0.59 10.42
CA HIS A 123 -10.85 -0.89 11.78
C HIS A 123 -11.48 -2.17 12.37
N GLU A 124 -12.68 -2.54 11.91
CA GLU A 124 -13.39 -3.75 12.32
C GLU A 124 -12.86 -5.01 11.62
N TRP A 125 -12.35 -4.87 10.39
CA TRP A 125 -11.87 -6.01 9.61
C TRP A 125 -10.75 -6.78 10.33
N ARG A 126 -10.84 -8.11 10.24
CA ARG A 126 -9.82 -9.06 10.72
C ARG A 126 -9.56 -10.07 9.62
N SER A 127 -8.29 -10.33 9.34
CA SER A 127 -7.90 -11.39 8.40
C SER A 127 -8.52 -12.72 8.81
N ALA A 128 -9.06 -13.43 7.82
CA ALA A 128 -9.52 -14.79 8.01
C ALA A 128 -8.36 -15.75 8.37
N ARG A 129 -7.14 -15.45 7.91
CA ARG A 129 -5.95 -16.31 7.99
C ARG A 129 -5.27 -16.26 9.35
N ASP A 130 -4.96 -15.06 9.85
CA ASP A 130 -4.13 -14.86 11.04
C ASP A 130 -4.80 -13.98 12.11
N LYS A 131 -6.05 -13.56 11.87
CA LYS A 131 -6.84 -12.68 12.75
C LYS A 131 -6.23 -11.28 12.93
N GLN A 132 -5.25 -10.89 12.13
CA GLN A 132 -4.66 -9.57 12.21
C GLN A 132 -5.60 -8.50 11.64
N THR A 133 -5.48 -7.28 12.18
CA THR A 133 -6.20 -6.10 11.67
C THR A 133 -5.70 -5.65 10.30
N ALA A 134 -6.51 -4.85 9.59
CA ALA A 134 -6.14 -4.27 8.30
C ALA A 134 -4.87 -3.39 8.39
N ALA A 135 -4.65 -2.73 9.54
CA ALA A 135 -3.42 -1.96 9.77
C ALA A 135 -2.16 -2.85 9.76
N HIS A 136 -2.22 -4.04 10.38
CA HIS A 136 -1.09 -4.97 10.35
C HIS A 136 -0.84 -5.52 8.94
N LEU A 137 -1.90 -5.75 8.15
CA LEU A 137 -1.75 -6.09 6.73
C LEU A 137 -0.98 -5.00 5.97
N LEU A 138 -1.39 -3.73 6.11
CA LEU A 138 -0.70 -2.62 5.47
C LEU A 138 0.75 -2.46 5.95
N LEU A 139 1.02 -2.66 7.25
CA LEU A 139 2.38 -2.64 7.81
C LEU A 139 3.23 -3.82 7.34
N THR A 140 2.64 -4.99 7.14
CA THR A 140 3.30 -6.16 6.57
C THR A 140 3.73 -5.88 5.13
N LEU A 141 2.83 -5.30 4.32
CA LEU A 141 3.17 -4.87 2.96
C LEU A 141 4.28 -3.81 2.93
N TRP A 142 4.25 -2.89 3.90
CA TRP A 142 5.35 -1.92 4.06
C TRP A 142 6.66 -2.60 4.45
N ALA A 143 6.62 -3.57 5.37
CA ALA A 143 7.79 -4.32 5.82
C ALA A 143 8.42 -5.16 4.68
N GLU A 144 7.62 -5.73 3.78
CA GLU A 144 8.11 -6.39 2.57
C GLU A 144 8.93 -5.42 1.69
N GLU A 145 8.45 -4.18 1.56
CA GLU A 145 9.12 -3.11 0.81
C GLU A 145 10.37 -2.55 1.54
N GLU A 146 10.35 -2.49 2.87
CA GLU A 146 11.51 -2.19 3.73
C GLU A 146 12.61 -3.23 3.54
N ALA A 147 12.24 -4.51 3.65
CA ALA A 147 13.14 -5.63 3.49
C ALA A 147 13.75 -5.62 2.09
N ALA A 148 12.94 -5.47 1.04
CA ALA A 148 13.40 -5.50 -0.34
C ALA A 148 14.43 -4.41 -0.66
N ARG A 149 14.33 -3.21 -0.05
CA ARG A 149 15.27 -2.09 -0.26
C ARG A 149 16.36 -1.99 0.82
N GLY A 150 16.26 -2.76 1.89
CA GLY A 150 17.09 -2.58 3.08
C GLY A 150 16.89 -1.22 3.75
N MET A 151 15.64 -0.71 3.81
CA MET A 151 15.33 0.56 4.47
C MET A 151 15.61 0.51 5.99
N THR A 152 15.36 -0.66 6.60
CA THR A 152 15.52 -0.86 8.04
C THR A 152 16.30 -2.12 8.36
N VAL A 153 17.07 -2.10 9.44
CA VAL A 153 17.70 -3.27 10.07
C VAL A 153 17.29 -3.26 11.53
N ASP A 154 16.77 -4.39 12.03
CA ASP A 154 16.22 -4.51 13.39
C ASP A 154 15.16 -3.45 13.75
N GLY A 155 14.38 -3.02 12.74
CA GLY A 155 13.36 -1.97 12.89
C GLY A 155 13.91 -0.53 12.95
N LEU A 156 15.21 -0.34 12.73
CA LEU A 156 15.86 0.97 12.70
C LEU A 156 16.21 1.39 11.28
N LEU A 157 15.88 2.63 10.92
CA LEU A 157 16.21 3.24 9.63
C LEU A 157 17.73 3.19 9.35
N THR A 158 18.15 2.62 8.22
CA THR A 158 19.59 2.41 7.93
C THR A 158 20.26 3.64 7.32
N ASN A 159 19.63 4.26 6.32
CA ASN A 159 20.20 5.34 5.54
C ASN A 159 19.57 6.69 5.92
N MET A 160 20.38 7.63 6.40
CA MET A 160 19.93 8.97 6.78
C MET A 160 19.80 9.92 5.58
N THR A 161 20.54 9.64 4.50
CA THR A 161 20.60 10.48 3.29
C THR A 161 19.48 10.12 2.31
N HIS A 162 19.24 8.82 2.11
CA HIS A 162 18.13 8.32 1.29
C HIS A 162 17.30 7.27 2.05
N PRO A 163 16.45 7.71 3.01
CA PRO A 163 15.66 6.82 3.86
C PRO A 163 14.79 5.80 3.11
N LEU A 164 14.15 6.21 2.01
CA LEU A 164 13.23 5.34 1.27
C LEU A 164 13.96 4.43 0.28
N SER A 165 15.14 4.82 -0.16
CA SER A 165 16.00 4.01 -1.03
C SER A 165 16.79 2.94 -0.26
N GLY A 166 16.93 3.09 1.06
CA GLY A 166 17.65 2.15 1.92
C GLY A 166 19.13 2.06 1.55
N THR A 167 19.66 0.83 1.44
CA THR A 167 21.07 0.60 1.08
C THR A 167 21.35 0.76 -0.42
N GLY A 168 20.35 1.13 -1.22
CA GLY A 168 20.46 1.32 -2.67
C GLY A 168 20.63 0.01 -3.47
N LYS A 169 20.84 -1.12 -2.81
CA LYS A 169 20.84 -2.45 -3.40
C LYS A 169 19.56 -3.15 -2.98
N ARG A 170 18.74 -3.55 -3.95
CA ARG A 170 17.58 -4.40 -3.66
C ARG A 170 18.12 -5.71 -3.11
N THR A 171 18.00 -5.91 -1.79
CA THR A 171 18.67 -6.97 -1.03
C THR A 171 18.06 -8.35 -1.32
N GLN A 172 16.84 -8.36 -1.85
CA GLN A 172 16.13 -9.56 -2.26
C GLN A 172 15.84 -9.49 -3.77
N TRP A 173 16.19 -10.57 -4.49
CA TRP A 173 15.66 -10.82 -5.83
C TRP A 173 14.16 -11.09 -5.68
N VAL A 174 13.37 -10.02 -5.72
CA VAL A 174 11.94 -10.11 -6.00
C VAL A 174 11.87 -10.05 -7.52
N PRO A 175 11.40 -11.10 -8.22
CA PRO A 175 11.17 -10.98 -9.64
C PRO A 175 10.35 -9.71 -9.86
N GLN A 176 10.86 -8.78 -10.65
CA GLN A 176 10.00 -7.76 -11.21
C GLN A 176 9.05 -8.54 -12.09
N GLU A 177 7.87 -8.84 -11.58
CA GLU A 177 6.73 -9.16 -12.43
C GLU A 177 6.45 -7.88 -13.21
N THR A 178 7.25 -7.62 -14.24
CA THR A 178 6.89 -6.73 -15.34
C THR A 178 5.62 -7.35 -15.88
N ILE A 179 4.48 -6.80 -15.48
CA ILE A 179 3.20 -7.42 -15.78
C ILE A 179 2.93 -7.21 -17.27
N LEU A 180 3.40 -8.15 -18.07
CA LEU A 180 3.16 -8.19 -19.50
C LEU A 180 1.72 -8.69 -19.70
N TYR A 181 0.74 -7.82 -19.49
CA TYR A 181 -0.62 -8.07 -19.98
C TYR A 181 -0.57 -7.99 -21.50
N GLY A 182 -0.24 -9.11 -22.14
CA GLY A 182 -0.18 -9.24 -23.59
C GLY A 182 -1.46 -8.70 -24.22
N GLY A 183 -1.30 -7.66 -25.05
CA GLY A 183 -2.36 -7.13 -25.91
C GLY A 183 -2.99 -5.79 -25.51
N LEU A 184 -2.70 -5.20 -24.35
CA LEU A 184 -3.25 -3.88 -23.98
C LEU A 184 -2.29 -2.69 -24.19
N LEU A 185 -0.98 -2.96 -24.39
CA LEU A 185 0.08 -1.94 -24.49
C LEU A 185 0.55 -1.64 -25.94
N ASP A 186 0.10 -2.41 -26.94
CA ASP A 186 0.66 -2.34 -28.30
C ASP A 186 0.12 -1.15 -29.16
N ALA A 187 -0.41 -0.11 -28.52
CA ALA A 187 -0.84 1.11 -29.20
C ALA A 187 0.19 2.25 -29.17
N THR A 188 1.33 2.10 -28.50
CA THR A 188 2.29 3.23 -28.33
C THR A 188 3.76 2.93 -28.61
N SER A 189 4.17 1.70 -28.89
CA SER A 189 5.54 1.40 -29.36
C SER A 189 5.57 1.09 -30.86
N GLY A 190 5.08 2.03 -31.65
CA GLY A 190 5.21 2.02 -33.11
C GLY A 190 5.65 3.40 -33.58
N GLY A 191 6.95 3.70 -33.49
CA GLY A 191 7.50 4.94 -34.03
C GLY A 191 7.24 5.04 -35.53
N ARG A 192 6.36 5.97 -35.92
CA ARG A 192 6.37 6.61 -37.23
C ARG A 192 6.00 8.08 -37.08
N SER A 193 6.95 8.91 -37.50
CA SER A 193 6.87 10.36 -37.67
C SER A 193 5.59 10.81 -38.37
N GLY A 194 4.92 11.83 -37.81
CA GLY A 194 3.84 12.52 -38.51
C GLY A 194 3.07 13.52 -37.66
N SER A 195 3.46 14.79 -37.78
CA SER A 195 2.65 16.01 -37.66
C SER A 195 1.88 16.33 -36.37
N ALA A 196 2.19 17.52 -35.85
CA ALA A 196 1.42 18.26 -34.86
C ALA A 196 -0.03 18.49 -35.30
N ASN A 197 -0.97 18.22 -34.41
CA ASN A 197 -2.08 19.12 -34.06
C ASN A 197 -2.78 18.61 -32.79
N GLY A 198 -3.06 19.54 -31.89
CA GLY A 198 -3.46 19.27 -30.51
C GLY A 198 -4.81 18.58 -30.33
N ALA A 199 -4.85 17.74 -29.29
CA ALA A 199 -6.03 17.50 -28.46
C ALA A 199 -5.52 17.12 -27.07
N ALA A 200 -6.08 17.76 -26.06
CA ALA A 200 -5.71 17.61 -24.66
C ALA A 200 -5.77 16.13 -24.21
N ALA A 201 -4.85 15.78 -23.33
CA ALA A 201 -4.72 14.49 -22.68
C ALA A 201 -6.08 14.01 -22.13
N ASP A 202 -6.66 13.01 -22.81
CA ASP A 202 -7.94 12.46 -22.41
C ASP A 202 -7.75 11.39 -21.34
N SER A 203 -8.47 11.62 -20.25
CA SER A 203 -8.08 11.23 -18.91
C SER A 203 -8.47 9.79 -18.55
N ARG A 204 -7.58 9.13 -17.80
CA ARG A 204 -7.78 7.91 -16.99
C ARG A 204 -7.77 6.55 -17.71
N GLY A 205 -7.90 6.45 -19.03
CA GLY A 205 -7.63 5.17 -19.73
C GLY A 205 -6.14 4.78 -19.65
N GLY A 206 -5.28 5.79 -19.81
CA GLY A 206 -3.85 5.67 -19.55
C GLY A 206 -3.48 5.53 -18.07
N ALA A 207 -4.40 5.76 -17.12
CA ALA A 207 -4.08 5.65 -15.69
C ALA A 207 -3.92 4.20 -15.24
N VAL A 208 -4.67 3.25 -15.83
CA VAL A 208 -4.51 1.82 -15.51
C VAL A 208 -3.25 1.26 -16.19
N ALA A 209 -2.99 1.63 -17.45
CA ALA A 209 -1.73 1.27 -18.13
C ALA A 209 -0.50 1.89 -17.44
N ALA A 210 -0.59 3.13 -16.93
CA ALA A 210 0.45 3.76 -16.12
C ALA A 210 0.55 3.14 -14.72
N MET A 211 -0.56 2.76 -14.06
CA MET A 211 -0.54 2.01 -12.79
C MET A 211 0.16 0.67 -12.92
N LEU A 212 0.01 0.00 -14.07
CA LEU A 212 0.67 -1.27 -14.37
C LEU A 212 2.14 -1.10 -14.76
N GLY A 213 2.49 -0.02 -15.47
CA GLY A 213 3.88 0.38 -15.73
C GLY A 213 4.63 0.85 -14.47
N ALA A 214 3.90 1.18 -13.40
CA ALA A 214 4.44 1.64 -12.14
C ALA A 214 4.72 0.51 -11.13
N SER A 215 4.98 -0.73 -11.56
CA SER A 215 5.46 -1.80 -10.65
C SER A 215 6.95 -1.64 -10.24
N ALA A 216 7.37 -0.39 -10.00
CA ALA A 216 8.43 -0.08 -9.06
C ALA A 216 7.78 0.01 -7.67
N GLY A 217 8.43 -0.38 -6.58
CA GLY A 217 7.75 -0.40 -5.28
C GLY A 217 7.41 0.99 -4.69
N GLU A 218 7.88 2.09 -5.30
CA GLU A 218 7.62 3.46 -4.81
C GLU A 218 6.14 3.86 -4.78
N PRO A 219 5.33 3.60 -5.83
CA PRO A 219 3.89 3.79 -5.78
C PRO A 219 3.22 2.98 -4.68
N LEU A 220 3.70 1.76 -4.36
CA LEU A 220 3.12 0.98 -3.28
C LEU A 220 3.26 1.71 -1.93
N LEU A 221 4.47 2.17 -1.59
CA LEU A 221 4.74 2.93 -0.36
C LEU A 221 3.86 4.20 -0.28
N SER A 222 3.72 4.93 -1.39
CA SER A 222 2.89 6.13 -1.43
C SER A 222 1.41 5.85 -1.12
N LYS A 223 0.89 4.70 -1.58
CA LYS A 223 -0.51 4.30 -1.37
C LYS A 223 -0.73 3.76 0.04
N LEU A 224 0.24 3.03 0.59
CA LEU A 224 0.24 2.60 1.99
C LEU A 224 0.22 3.83 2.91
N TYR A 225 1.13 4.79 2.70
CA TYR A 225 1.12 6.07 3.39
C TYR A 225 -0.24 6.77 3.27
N GLY A 226 -0.80 6.83 2.06
CA GLY A 226 -2.11 7.44 1.81
C GLY A 226 -3.23 6.84 2.67
N CYS A 227 -3.28 5.52 2.79
CA CYS A 227 -4.25 4.82 3.65
C CYS A 227 -4.10 5.23 5.12
N PHE A 228 -2.89 5.16 5.68
CA PHE A 228 -2.63 5.59 7.06
C PHE A 228 -2.93 7.07 7.29
N ARG A 229 -2.61 7.92 6.31
CA ARG A 229 -2.86 9.37 6.38
C ARG A 229 -4.35 9.70 6.41
N LEU A 230 -5.18 8.96 5.68
CA LEU A 230 -6.64 9.13 5.62
C LEU A 230 -7.32 8.64 6.90
N LEU A 231 -6.85 7.53 7.46
CA LEU A 231 -7.33 6.96 8.72
C LEU A 231 -6.86 7.76 9.95
N GLY A 232 -5.74 8.46 9.81
CA GLY A 232 -5.07 9.19 10.87
C GLY A 232 -4.11 8.30 11.66
N PHE A 233 -2.86 8.73 11.79
CA PHE A 233 -1.81 7.96 12.49
C PHE A 233 -2.11 7.68 13.97
N GLY A 234 -2.95 8.50 14.61
CA GLY A 234 -3.39 8.28 16.00
C GLY A 234 -4.42 7.15 16.18
N SER A 235 -5.01 6.64 15.10
CA SER A 235 -6.07 5.61 15.15
C SER A 235 -5.54 4.19 15.41
N PHE A 236 -4.22 4.04 15.59
CA PHE A 236 -3.53 2.74 15.67
C PHE A 236 -2.80 2.52 17.00
N ALA A 237 -3.29 3.10 18.10
CA ALA A 237 -2.68 3.00 19.43
C ALA A 237 -2.65 1.55 20.00
N TYR A 238 -3.35 0.61 19.36
CA TYR A 238 -3.38 -0.80 19.72
C TYR A 238 -2.21 -1.63 19.14
N LEU A 239 -1.40 -1.04 18.25
CA LEU A 239 -0.29 -1.75 17.61
C LEU A 239 0.83 -2.09 18.61
N ALA A 240 1.52 -3.19 18.36
CA ALA A 240 2.69 -3.57 19.14
C ALA A 240 3.84 -2.54 18.96
N PRO A 241 4.80 -2.47 19.89
CA PRO A 241 5.91 -1.52 19.78
C PRO A 241 6.72 -1.61 18.49
N PRO A 242 7.03 -2.80 17.92
CA PRO A 242 7.71 -2.90 16.63
C PRO A 242 6.93 -2.26 15.47
N ASP A 243 5.62 -2.46 15.46
CA ASP A 243 4.72 -1.89 14.45
C ASP A 243 4.53 -0.39 14.64
N THR A 244 4.53 0.08 15.89
CA THR A 244 4.52 1.51 16.22
C THR A 244 5.81 2.20 15.75
N ALA A 245 6.97 1.55 15.92
CA ALA A 245 8.25 2.05 15.41
C ALA A 245 8.26 2.11 13.87
N ARG A 246 7.68 1.13 13.18
CA ARG A 246 7.49 1.16 11.73
C ARG A 246 6.55 2.28 11.31
N LEU A 247 5.42 2.45 12.01
CA LEU A 247 4.45 3.50 11.73
C LEU A 247 5.08 4.90 11.85
N ALA A 248 6.03 5.10 12.76
CA ALA A 248 6.78 6.37 12.88
C ALA A 248 7.59 6.70 11.61
N LEU A 249 8.13 5.69 10.93
CA LEU A 249 8.78 5.85 9.62
C LEU A 249 7.76 6.13 8.51
N VAL A 250 6.67 5.37 8.47
CA VAL A 250 5.56 5.58 7.51
C VAL A 250 5.04 7.02 7.59
N GLU A 251 4.82 7.55 8.79
CA GLU A 251 4.30 8.90 9.03
C GLU A 251 5.14 9.99 8.34
N LYS A 252 6.45 9.79 8.26
CA LYS A 252 7.38 10.76 7.66
C LYS A 252 7.68 10.51 6.18
N TYR A 253 7.00 9.56 5.53
CA TYR A 253 7.21 9.20 4.12
C TYR A 253 7.30 10.41 3.17
N VAL A 254 6.32 11.32 3.19
CA VAL A 254 6.31 12.49 2.30
C VAL A 254 7.50 13.42 2.55
N LYS A 255 7.93 13.56 3.81
CA LYS A 255 9.08 14.38 4.17
C LYS A 255 10.39 13.73 3.71
N PHE A 256 10.49 12.42 3.79
CA PHE A 256 11.62 11.69 3.22
C PHE A 256 11.65 11.81 1.70
N LYS A 257 10.51 11.72 1.02
CA LYS A 257 10.48 11.93 -0.44
C LYS A 257 10.87 13.35 -0.82
N GLN A 258 10.48 14.35 -0.02
CA GLN A 258 10.94 15.72 -0.19
C GLN A 258 12.48 15.84 -0.04
N GLY A 259 13.07 15.13 0.94
CA GLY A 259 14.53 15.05 1.09
C GLY A 259 15.23 14.43 -0.13
N GLU A 260 14.70 13.32 -0.64
CA GLU A 260 15.23 12.66 -1.85
C GLU A 260 15.16 13.59 -3.08
N VAL A 261 14.11 14.40 -3.22
CA VAL A 261 13.99 15.39 -4.29
C VAL A 261 15.09 16.45 -4.17
N TRP A 262 15.44 16.92 -2.97
CA TRP A 262 16.55 17.86 -2.81
C TRP A 262 17.89 17.27 -3.24
N HIS A 263 18.15 16.00 -2.91
CA HIS A 263 19.33 15.29 -3.40
C HIS A 263 19.32 15.12 -4.92
N ALA A 264 18.18 14.72 -5.51
CA ALA A 264 18.05 14.54 -6.95
C ALA A 264 18.30 15.84 -7.72
N ILE A 265 17.77 16.97 -7.24
CA ILE A 265 18.01 18.29 -7.86
C ILE A 265 19.51 18.63 -7.82
N ARG A 266 20.18 18.40 -6.69
CA ARG A 266 21.63 18.62 -6.57
C ARG A 266 22.41 17.76 -7.56
N GLU A 267 22.10 16.47 -7.64
CA GLU A 267 22.74 15.52 -8.56
C GLU A 267 22.50 15.89 -10.03
N GLU A 268 21.32 16.39 -10.38
CA GLU A 268 21.01 16.86 -11.74
C GLU A 268 21.82 18.10 -12.12
N PHE A 269 21.99 19.06 -11.21
CA PHE A 269 22.87 20.21 -11.44
C PHE A 269 24.34 19.77 -11.67
N GLU A 270 24.82 18.82 -10.87
CA GLU A 270 26.17 18.27 -11.03
C GLU A 270 26.34 17.52 -12.36
N ALA A 271 25.37 16.69 -12.74
CA ALA A 271 25.38 15.91 -13.98
C ALA A 271 25.31 16.80 -15.24
N THR A 272 24.56 17.89 -15.19
CA THR A 272 24.43 18.85 -16.29
C THR A 272 25.57 19.88 -16.32
N GLY A 273 26.44 19.90 -15.31
CA GLY A 273 27.50 20.89 -15.16
C GLY A 273 26.98 22.32 -14.89
N MET A 274 25.69 22.46 -14.60
CA MET A 274 25.06 23.73 -14.30
C MET A 274 25.39 24.16 -12.87
N ARG A 275 25.82 25.42 -12.69
CA ARG A 275 26.07 25.98 -11.37
C ARG A 275 24.85 26.77 -10.89
N PRO A 276 24.15 26.32 -9.83
CA PRO A 276 23.04 27.07 -9.24
C PRO A 276 23.52 28.41 -8.69
N THR A 277 22.61 29.35 -8.44
CA THR A 277 22.96 30.61 -7.77
C THR A 277 23.40 30.37 -6.31
N ALA A 278 24.02 31.35 -5.67
CA ALA A 278 24.43 31.22 -4.26
C ALA A 278 23.22 30.93 -3.34
N ALA A 279 22.10 31.62 -3.56
CA ALA A 279 20.86 31.40 -2.82
C ALA A 279 20.28 30.00 -3.03
N ASP A 280 20.31 29.48 -4.27
CA ASP A 280 19.82 28.14 -4.57
C ASP A 280 20.67 27.06 -3.89
N ARG A 281 22.00 27.23 -3.88
CA ARG A 281 22.90 26.30 -3.19
C ARG A 281 22.65 26.26 -1.69
N GLU A 282 22.45 27.41 -1.06
CA GLU A 282 22.11 27.49 0.36
C GLU A 282 20.77 26.80 0.66
N ARG A 283 19.78 27.02 -0.21
CA ARG A 283 18.45 26.40 -0.07
C ARG A 283 18.51 24.87 -0.26
N LEU A 284 19.27 24.38 -1.24
CA LEU A 284 19.51 22.96 -1.44
C LEU A 284 20.21 22.34 -0.21
N ALA A 285 21.26 22.98 0.29
CA ALA A 285 22.00 22.52 1.46
C ALA A 285 21.10 22.44 2.70
N SER A 286 20.33 23.50 2.99
CA SER A 286 19.39 23.53 4.10
C SER A 286 18.29 22.47 3.96
N GLY A 287 17.76 22.26 2.75
CA GLY A 287 16.76 21.23 2.48
C GLY A 287 17.26 19.82 2.72
N ILE A 288 18.50 19.53 2.31
CA ILE A 288 19.18 18.25 2.54
C ILE A 288 19.43 18.04 4.03
N GLU A 289 20.00 19.03 4.72
CA GLU A 289 20.31 18.95 6.15
C GLU A 289 19.05 18.70 7.00
N LEU A 290 17.94 19.37 6.68
CA LEU A 290 16.65 19.15 7.33
C LEU A 290 16.13 17.73 7.11
N GLY A 291 16.31 17.17 5.91
CA GLY A 291 15.96 15.78 5.58
C GLY A 291 16.76 14.78 6.42
N GLU A 292 18.08 14.94 6.48
CA GLU A 292 18.97 14.08 7.25
C GLU A 292 18.76 14.20 8.77
N HIS A 293 18.48 15.42 9.25
CA HIS A 293 18.09 15.62 10.65
C HIS A 293 16.78 14.90 11.00
N LEU A 294 15.78 14.99 10.12
CA LEU A 294 14.52 14.26 10.31
C LEU A 294 14.74 12.74 10.33
N ALA A 295 15.58 12.21 9.43
CA ALA A 295 15.90 10.79 9.39
C ALA A 295 16.54 10.30 10.70
N ARG A 296 17.47 11.08 11.25
CA ARG A 296 18.08 10.81 12.56
C ARG A 296 17.04 10.83 13.69
N ALA A 297 16.20 11.86 13.74
CA ALA A 297 15.15 11.96 14.76
C ALA A 297 14.14 10.78 14.71
N VAL A 298 13.81 10.30 13.51
CA VAL A 298 12.96 9.11 13.34
C VAL A 298 13.69 7.85 13.83
N ARG A 299 14.96 7.66 13.46
CA ARG A 299 15.76 6.53 13.97
C ARG A 299 15.85 6.55 15.50
N ASP A 300 16.06 7.70 16.11
CA ASP A 300 16.12 7.85 17.57
C ASP A 300 14.77 7.51 18.21
N THR A 301 13.66 7.91 17.58
CA THR A 301 12.31 7.56 18.01
C THR A 301 12.08 6.05 17.93
N GLN A 302 12.45 5.41 16.82
CA GLN A 302 12.37 3.96 16.66
C GLN A 302 13.20 3.22 17.71
N ALA A 303 14.45 3.65 17.92
CA ALA A 303 15.34 3.07 18.93
C ALA A 303 14.74 3.20 20.33
N SER A 304 14.20 4.36 20.68
CA SER A 304 13.55 4.57 21.98
C SER A 304 12.36 3.63 22.19
N ILE A 305 11.49 3.48 21.19
CA ILE A 305 10.32 2.59 21.27
C ILE A 305 10.78 1.13 21.46
N LEU A 306 11.71 0.67 20.63
CA LEU A 306 12.18 -0.72 20.65
C LEU A 306 12.97 -1.06 21.92
N GLN A 307 13.83 -0.15 22.40
CA GLN A 307 14.56 -0.35 23.65
C GLN A 307 13.63 -0.43 24.87
N ARG A 308 12.58 0.39 24.89
CA ARG A 308 11.57 0.34 25.97
C ARG A 308 10.80 -0.96 25.96
N ASP A 309 10.47 -1.48 24.78
CA ASP A 309 9.81 -2.79 24.64
C ASP A 309 10.73 -3.92 25.11
N LEU A 310 11.99 -3.95 24.65
CA LEU A 310 12.98 -4.93 25.08
C LEU A 310 13.17 -4.92 26.61
N ALA A 311 13.31 -3.74 27.21
CA ALA A 311 13.45 -3.60 28.66
C ALA A 311 12.20 -4.08 29.41
N ALA A 312 11.01 -3.77 28.89
CA ALA A 312 9.74 -4.24 29.47
C ALA A 312 9.59 -5.77 29.37
N GLN A 313 10.01 -6.37 28.26
CA GLN A 313 10.02 -7.82 28.08
C GLN A 313 10.99 -8.49 29.05
N ALA A 314 12.23 -8.00 29.15
CA ALA A 314 13.23 -8.52 30.07
C ALA A 314 12.77 -8.44 31.55
N ALA A 315 12.12 -7.34 31.93
CA ALA A 315 11.56 -7.17 33.27
C ALA A 315 10.42 -8.17 33.55
N ARG A 316 9.52 -8.42 32.57
CA ARG A 316 8.45 -9.41 32.70
C ARG A 316 9.00 -10.83 32.84
N GLU A 317 10.01 -11.18 32.03
CA GLU A 317 10.67 -12.48 32.10
C GLU A 317 11.34 -12.68 33.47
N ALA A 318 12.08 -11.68 33.97
CA ALA A 318 12.71 -11.74 35.27
C ALA A 318 11.69 -11.98 36.40
N ALA A 319 10.58 -11.23 36.40
CA ALA A 319 9.50 -11.40 37.37
C ALA A 319 8.87 -12.80 37.30
N PHE A 320 8.58 -13.30 36.08
CA PHE A 320 8.05 -14.65 35.89
C PHE A 320 8.99 -15.75 36.44
N PHE A 321 10.30 -15.62 36.21
CA PHE A 321 11.27 -16.58 36.76
C PHE A 321 11.43 -16.48 38.27
N GLU A 322 11.28 -15.29 38.85
CA GLU A 322 11.25 -15.10 40.30
C GLU A 322 10.03 -15.78 40.92
N ASP A 323 8.84 -15.58 40.35
CA ASP A 323 7.61 -16.23 40.79
C ASP A 323 7.72 -17.76 40.71
N MET A 324 8.26 -18.30 39.61
CA MET A 324 8.47 -19.74 39.45
C MET A 324 9.47 -20.30 40.48
N ARG A 325 10.52 -19.54 40.81
CA ARG A 325 11.50 -19.91 41.85
C ARG A 325 10.85 -19.91 43.23
N ALA A 326 10.03 -18.91 43.55
CA ALA A 326 9.29 -18.82 44.81
C ALA A 326 8.30 -19.98 44.96
N GLN A 327 7.52 -20.28 43.92
CA GLN A 327 6.57 -21.40 43.93
C GLN A 327 7.27 -22.75 44.16
N ARG A 328 8.39 -23.01 43.49
CA ARG A 328 9.18 -24.23 43.70
C ARG A 328 9.77 -24.32 45.11
N ALA A 329 10.13 -23.20 45.72
CA ALA A 329 10.60 -23.18 47.11
C ALA A 329 9.46 -23.58 48.07
N LEU A 330 8.28 -22.97 47.91
CA LEU A 330 7.08 -23.31 48.68
C LEU A 330 6.67 -24.78 48.52
N GLU A 331 6.70 -25.33 47.29
CA GLU A 331 6.38 -26.75 47.04
C GLU A 331 7.38 -27.70 47.72
N LYS A 332 8.67 -27.35 47.75
CA LYS A 332 9.68 -28.14 48.47
C LYS A 332 9.47 -28.10 49.98
N GLU A 333 9.14 -26.94 50.52
CA GLU A 333 8.79 -26.81 51.94
C GLU A 333 7.55 -27.62 52.26
N ALA A 334 6.48 -27.55 51.45
CA ALA A 334 5.25 -28.30 51.68
C ALA A 334 5.48 -29.83 51.64
N ARG A 335 6.36 -30.31 50.74
CA ARG A 335 6.77 -31.73 50.68
C ARG A 335 7.63 -32.18 51.85
N PHE A 336 8.34 -31.26 52.52
CA PHE A 336 9.14 -31.58 53.69
C PHE A 336 8.27 -31.81 54.94
N TYR A 337 7.07 -31.21 54.99
CA TYR A 337 6.13 -31.34 56.10
C TYR A 337 5.04 -32.42 55.89
N GLN A 338 5.11 -33.21 54.81
CA GLN A 338 4.27 -34.40 54.55
C GLN A 338 5.05 -35.68 54.84
#